data_AF-A0A959C951-F1
#
_entry.id   AF-A0A959C951-F1
#
_cell.length_a   1.000
_cell.length_b   1.000
_cell.length_c   1.000
_cell.angle_alpha   90.00
_cell.angle_beta   90.00
_cell.angle_gamma   90.00
#
_symmetry.space_group_name_H-M   'P 1'
#
loop_
_entity.id
_entity.type
_entity.pdbx_description
1 polymer ?
#
loop_
_entity_poly.entity_id
_entity_poly.type
_entity_poly.pdbx_seq_one_letter_code
_entity_poly.pdbx_strand_id
1 'polypeptide(L)'
;MLDLSFQYPAWFLIFCVLLGLGYALLLYYRDTTFREQAPRLHRWLAVLRFLAVTLLSAMLLSPLLKSLLTETRKPVVVLAQDQSESIGADLKDASLEAYKQQWQSLRDALSENYDLHEVSFGDEVREGVNFEFTEKVTNFSELMRGIYDLYGGQNLGAVVVASDGIYNEGSNPVYSDAQLAA
;
A
#
# COMPACT_ATOMS: atom_id res chain seq x y z
N MET A 1 -6.61 -7.54 -11.11
CA MET A 1 -6.72 -8.40 -12.32
C MET A 1 -6.48 -9.82 -11.86
N LEU A 2 -7.31 -10.78 -12.27
CA LEU A 2 -7.22 -12.16 -11.78
C LEU A 2 -6.28 -12.93 -12.70
N ASP A 3 -5.03 -13.13 -12.26
CA ASP A 3 -4.00 -13.79 -13.06
C ASP A 3 -3.87 -15.26 -12.65
N LEU A 4 -3.96 -16.14 -13.65
CA LEU A 4 -3.72 -17.57 -13.46
C LEU A 4 -2.25 -17.85 -13.74
N SER A 5 -1.50 -18.22 -12.70
CA SER A 5 -0.10 -18.61 -12.83
C SER A 5 0.10 -20.05 -12.39
N PHE A 6 0.95 -20.78 -13.11
CA PHE A 6 1.37 -22.12 -12.71
C PHE A 6 2.75 -22.04 -12.05
N GLN A 7 2.93 -22.78 -10.95
CA GLN A 7 4.25 -22.88 -10.31
C GLN A 7 5.26 -23.60 -11.21
N TYR A 8 4.77 -24.52 -12.04
CA TYR A 8 5.53 -25.23 -13.05
C TYR A 8 5.29 -24.64 -14.45
N PRO A 9 6.21 -24.87 -15.40
CA PRO A 9 6.00 -24.44 -16.77
C PRO A 9 4.68 -24.98 -17.35
N ALA A 10 3.88 -24.11 -17.98
CA ALA A 10 2.53 -24.46 -18.46
C ALA A 10 2.50 -25.61 -19.49
N TRP A 11 3.62 -25.90 -20.16
CA TRP A 11 3.71 -27.01 -21.11
C TRP A 11 3.57 -28.40 -20.46
N PHE A 12 3.73 -28.52 -19.14
CA PHE A 12 3.44 -29.75 -18.40
C PHE A 12 1.97 -30.18 -18.46
N LEU A 13 1.05 -29.28 -18.81
CA LEU A 13 -0.35 -29.63 -19.09
C LEU A 13 -0.48 -30.64 -20.24
N ILE A 14 0.47 -30.65 -21.19
CA ILE A 14 0.50 -31.64 -22.27
C ILE A 14 0.67 -33.05 -21.69
N PHE A 15 1.54 -33.22 -20.69
CA PHE A 15 1.69 -34.53 -20.02
C PHE A 15 0.44 -34.94 -19.24
N CYS A 16 -0.27 -33.98 -18.63
CA CYS A 16 -1.53 -34.26 -17.94
C CYS A 16 -2.59 -34.81 -18.91
N VAL A 17 -2.69 -34.20 -20.10
CA VAL A 17 -3.59 -34.65 -21.17
C VAL A 17 -3.17 -36.02 -21.71
N LEU A 18 -1.87 -36.23 -21.95
CA LEU A 18 -1.36 -37.53 -22.42
C LEU A 18 -1.61 -38.65 -21.40
N LEU A 19 -1.46 -38.37 -20.11
CA LEU A 19 -1.73 -39.32 -19.03
C LEU A 19 -3.22 -39.68 -18.99
N GLY A 20 -4.10 -38.68 -19.04
CA GLY A 20 -5.54 -38.90 -19.10
C GLY A 20 -5.96 -39.73 -20.33
N LEU A 21 -5.39 -39.42 -21.50
CA LEU A 21 -5.69 -40.12 -22.75
C LEU A 21 -5.18 -41.55 -22.70
N GLY A 22 -3.94 -41.76 -22.25
CA GLY A 22 -3.34 -43.08 -22.09
C GLY A 22 -4.12 -43.96 -21.13
N TYR A 23 -4.56 -43.41 -20.00
CA TYR A 23 -5.37 -44.13 -19.01
C TYR A 23 -6.76 -44.52 -19.56
N ALA A 24 -7.43 -43.59 -20.26
CA ALA A 24 -8.73 -43.84 -20.87
C ALA A 24 -8.64 -44.88 -21.99
N LEU A 25 -7.64 -44.77 -22.88
CA LEU A 25 -7.42 -45.73 -23.96
C LEU A 25 -7.05 -47.12 -23.41
N LEU A 26 -6.13 -47.24 -22.47
CA LEU A 26 -5.73 -48.55 -21.91
C LEU A 26 -6.95 -49.28 -21.32
N LEU A 27 -7.78 -48.57 -20.55
CA LEU A 27 -8.94 -49.15 -19.89
C LEU A 27 -10.08 -49.49 -20.87
N TYR A 28 -10.28 -48.73 -21.94
CA TYR A 28 -11.41 -48.89 -22.87
C TYR A 28 -11.04 -49.58 -24.22
N TYR A 29 -9.76 -49.77 -24.54
CA TYR A 29 -9.32 -50.32 -25.83
C TYR A 29 -9.60 -51.83 -25.99
N ARG A 30 -9.68 -52.58 -24.89
CA ARG A 30 -9.94 -54.04 -24.93
C ARG A 30 -10.99 -54.50 -23.90
N ASP A 31 -11.80 -53.59 -23.38
CA ASP A 31 -12.80 -53.95 -22.38
C ASP A 31 -13.99 -54.66 -23.03
N THR A 32 -14.18 -55.94 -22.69
CA THR A 32 -15.30 -56.77 -23.15
C THR A 32 -16.44 -56.83 -22.13
N THR A 33 -16.32 -56.13 -21.00
CA THR A 33 -17.26 -56.22 -19.86
C THR A 33 -18.65 -55.68 -20.19
N PHE A 34 -18.76 -54.73 -21.12
CA PHE A 34 -20.02 -54.08 -21.50
C PHE A 34 -20.49 -54.40 -22.94
N ARG A 35 -20.28 -55.64 -23.38
CA ARG A 35 -20.61 -56.08 -24.75
C ARG A 35 -22.11 -56.00 -25.09
N GLU A 36 -22.98 -55.99 -24.08
CA GLU A 36 -24.45 -55.91 -24.23
C GLU A 36 -25.00 -54.47 -24.17
N GLN A 37 -24.17 -53.46 -23.94
CA GLN A 37 -24.61 -52.07 -23.76
C GLN A 37 -24.33 -51.21 -25.00
N ALA A 38 -25.12 -50.13 -25.15
CA ALA A 38 -25.03 -49.24 -26.29
C ALA A 38 -23.60 -48.62 -26.43
N PRO A 39 -22.96 -48.69 -27.61
CA PRO A 39 -21.59 -48.23 -27.84
C PRO A 39 -21.40 -46.71 -27.68
N ARG A 40 -22.48 -45.95 -27.45
CA ARG A 40 -22.45 -44.53 -27.11
C ARG A 40 -22.14 -44.30 -25.63
N LEU A 41 -22.71 -45.12 -24.73
CA LEU A 41 -22.49 -44.98 -23.28
C LEU A 41 -21.02 -45.25 -22.92
N HIS A 42 -20.43 -46.28 -23.54
CA HIS A 42 -19.02 -46.61 -23.36
C HIS A 42 -18.09 -45.47 -23.79
N ARG A 43 -18.39 -44.78 -24.90
CA ARG A 43 -17.64 -43.58 -25.33
C ARG A 43 -17.80 -42.40 -24.36
N TRP A 44 -19.01 -42.15 -23.86
CA TRP A 44 -19.24 -41.09 -22.87
C TRP A 44 -18.48 -41.34 -21.56
N LEU A 45 -18.49 -42.57 -21.06
CA LEU A 45 -17.74 -42.97 -19.87
C LEU A 45 -16.23 -42.82 -20.09
N ALA A 46 -15.71 -43.18 -21.27
CA ALA A 46 -14.31 -42.96 -21.63
C ALA A 46 -13.93 -41.47 -21.63
N VAL A 47 -14.76 -40.61 -22.22
CA VAL A 47 -14.54 -39.14 -22.24
C VAL A 47 -14.60 -38.55 -20.83
N LEU A 48 -15.57 -38.96 -20.01
CA LEU A 48 -15.68 -38.50 -18.63
C LEU A 48 -14.44 -38.91 -17.81
N ARG A 49 -13.96 -40.15 -17.99
CA ARG A 49 -12.75 -40.66 -17.33
C ARG A 49 -11.50 -39.90 -17.77
N PHE A 50 -11.37 -39.64 -19.07
CA PHE A 50 -10.30 -38.82 -19.64
C PHE A 50 -10.27 -37.42 -19.02
N LEU A 51 -11.42 -36.74 -18.99
CA LEU A 51 -11.56 -35.40 -18.41
C LEU A 51 -11.23 -35.39 -16.91
N ALA A 52 -11.74 -36.38 -16.16
CA ALA A 52 -11.48 -36.48 -14.73
C ALA A 52 -9.98 -36.66 -14.42
N VAL A 53 -9.29 -37.59 -15.10
CA VAL A 53 -7.86 -37.84 -14.88
C VAL A 53 -7.01 -36.65 -15.32
N THR A 54 -7.35 -36.01 -16.43
CA THR A 54 -6.66 -34.81 -16.92
C THR A 54 -6.83 -33.65 -15.93
N LEU A 55 -8.04 -33.42 -15.43
CA LEU A 55 -8.33 -32.36 -14.45
C LEU A 55 -7.61 -32.60 -13.12
N LEU A 56 -7.65 -33.84 -12.61
CA LEU A 56 -6.93 -34.22 -11.38
C LEU A 56 -5.42 -34.01 -11.53
N SER A 57 -4.85 -34.41 -12.66
CA SER A 57 -3.41 -34.22 -12.94
C SER A 57 -3.06 -32.74 -13.10
N ALA A 58 -3.94 -31.95 -13.74
CA ALA A 58 -3.75 -30.50 -13.86
C ALA A 58 -3.86 -29.78 -12.51
N MET A 59 -4.76 -30.21 -11.61
CA MET A 59 -4.82 -29.69 -10.24
C MET A 59 -3.60 -30.09 -9.41
N LEU A 60 -3.00 -31.25 -9.68
CA LEU A 60 -1.75 -31.67 -9.04
C LEU A 60 -0.58 -30.75 -9.41
N LEU A 61 -0.66 -30.07 -10.57
CA LEU A 61 0.28 -29.01 -10.96
C LEU A 61 0.09 -27.69 -10.17
N SER A 62 -0.77 -27.72 -9.14
CA SER A 62 -1.03 -26.64 -8.19
C SER A 62 -1.27 -25.29 -8.88
N PRO A 63 -2.37 -25.12 -9.63
CA PRO A 63 -2.70 -23.84 -10.24
C PRO A 63 -2.87 -22.79 -9.14
N LEU A 64 -2.12 -21.69 -9.22
CA LEU A 64 -2.16 -20.63 -8.23
C LEU A 64 -2.95 -19.44 -8.79
N LEU A 65 -4.13 -19.22 -8.23
CA LEU A 65 -4.92 -18.01 -8.48
C LEU A 65 -4.29 -16.86 -7.70
N LYS A 66 -3.70 -15.90 -8.41
CA LYS A 66 -3.16 -14.69 -7.80
C LYS A 66 -4.14 -13.55 -8.00
N SER A 67 -4.51 -12.90 -6.90
CA SER A 67 -5.20 -11.61 -6.92
C SER A 67 -4.18 -10.54 -6.54
N LEU A 68 -3.75 -9.75 -7.53
CA LEU A 68 -2.93 -8.58 -7.28
C LEU A 68 -3.86 -7.37 -7.16
N LEU A 69 -3.85 -6.75 -5.98
CA LEU A 69 -4.46 -5.46 -5.71
C LEU A 69 -3.34 -4.42 -5.75
N THR A 70 -3.30 -3.63 -6.81
CA THR A 70 -2.37 -2.50 -6.93
C THR A 70 -3.09 -1.25 -6.47
N GLU A 71 -2.67 -0.68 -5.34
CA GLU A 71 -3.12 0.64 -4.89
C GLU A 71 -2.00 1.66 -5.13
N THR A 72 -2.32 2.71 -5.87
CA THR A 72 -1.45 3.88 -5.98
C THR A 72 -1.77 4.83 -4.84
N ARG A 73 -0.83 5.00 -3.90
CA ARG A 73 -0.96 5.96 -2.79
C ARG A 73 -0.21 7.24 -3.12
N LYS A 74 -0.88 8.39 -2.92
CA LYS A 74 -0.20 9.69 -3.00
C LYS A 74 0.86 9.79 -1.90
N PRO A 75 1.98 10.50 -2.13
CA PRO A 75 2.92 10.80 -1.06
C PRO A 75 2.26 11.71 -0.03
N VAL A 76 2.55 11.45 1.24
CA VAL A 76 2.09 12.26 2.36
C VAL A 76 3.06 13.40 2.58
N VAL A 77 2.56 14.64 2.67
CA VAL A 77 3.34 15.84 2.97
C VAL A 77 2.80 16.48 4.23
N VAL A 78 3.65 16.63 5.25
CA VAL A 78 3.28 17.25 6.52
C VAL A 78 3.75 18.70 6.53
N LEU A 79 2.82 19.64 6.73
CA LEU A 79 3.11 21.05 6.98
C LEU A 79 3.05 21.31 8.49
N ALA A 80 4.18 21.59 9.10
CA ALA A 80 4.30 21.88 10.52
C ALA A 80 4.50 23.37 10.77
N GLN A 81 3.59 23.98 11.53
CA GLN A 81 3.67 25.37 11.95
C GLN A 81 4.00 25.46 13.44
N ASP A 82 5.04 26.20 13.76
CA ASP A 82 5.39 26.54 15.15
C ASP A 82 4.41 27.59 15.71
N GLN A 83 3.85 27.34 16.89
CA GLN A 83 2.90 28.18 17.62
C GLN A 83 3.53 28.89 18.82
N SER A 84 4.85 29.05 18.83
CA SER A 84 5.55 29.78 19.87
C SER A 84 5.27 31.28 19.86
N GLU A 85 5.31 31.87 21.06
CA GLU A 85 5.13 33.31 21.29
C GLU A 85 6.18 34.16 20.53
N SER A 86 7.37 33.62 20.26
CA SER A 86 8.41 34.34 19.50
C SER A 86 7.98 34.65 18.07
N ILE A 87 7.24 33.74 17.43
CA ILE A 87 6.71 33.95 16.08
C ILE A 87 5.60 34.99 16.09
N GLY A 88 4.71 34.95 17.08
CA GLY A 88 3.67 35.97 17.27
C GLY A 88 4.26 37.35 17.58
N ALA A 89 5.44 37.40 18.21
CA ALA A 89 6.15 38.65 18.48
C ALA A 89 6.80 39.24 17.23
N ASP A 90 7.24 38.41 16.28
CA ASP A 90 7.92 38.84 15.05
C ASP A 90 6.92 39.12 13.90
N LEU A 91 5.84 38.34 13.80
CA LEU A 91 4.77 38.50 12.81
C LEU A 91 3.59 39.31 13.38
N LYS A 92 3.57 40.63 13.12
CA LYS A 92 2.50 41.52 13.58
C LYS A 92 1.57 41.99 12.47
N ASP A 93 0.28 42.02 12.79
CA ASP A 93 -0.82 42.63 12.03
C ASP A 93 -0.81 42.26 10.53
N ALA A 94 -0.29 43.16 9.68
CA ALA A 94 -0.31 42.99 8.24
C ALA A 94 0.60 41.85 7.73
N SER A 95 1.73 41.59 8.40
CA SER A 95 2.61 40.48 8.01
C SER A 95 2.00 39.13 8.36
N LEU A 96 1.23 39.06 9.45
CA LEU A 96 0.53 37.86 9.87
C LEU A 96 -0.59 37.48 8.89
N GLU A 97 -1.39 38.45 8.47
CA GLU A 97 -2.46 38.18 7.50
C GLU A 97 -1.89 37.80 6.13
N ALA A 98 -0.79 38.43 5.70
CA ALA A 98 -0.07 38.01 4.50
C ALA A 98 0.50 36.58 4.64
N TYR A 99 1.03 36.23 5.81
CA TYR A 99 1.54 34.89 6.09
C TYR A 99 0.44 33.83 6.01
N LYS A 100 -0.72 34.06 6.64
CA LYS A 100 -1.87 33.15 6.56
C LYS A 100 -2.33 32.93 5.12
N GLN A 101 -2.35 33.99 4.30
CA GLN A 101 -2.69 33.88 2.87
C GLN A 101 -1.66 33.06 2.09
N GLN A 102 -0.37 33.26 2.36
CA GLN A 102 0.70 32.48 1.72
C GLN A 102 0.66 31.01 2.15
N TRP A 103 0.42 30.74 3.43
CA TRP A 103 0.24 29.39 3.97
C TRP A 103 -0.92 28.68 3.28
N GLN A 104 -2.07 29.34 3.22
CA GLN A 104 -3.26 28.82 2.53
C GLN A 104 -2.99 28.53 1.05
N SER A 105 -2.27 29.43 0.36
CA SER A 105 -1.91 29.26 -1.06
C SER A 105 -0.95 28.08 -1.26
N LEU A 106 0.03 27.91 -0.37
CA LEU A 106 0.96 26.78 -0.38
C LEU A 106 0.21 25.46 -0.17
N ARG A 107 -0.68 25.43 0.82
CA ARG A 107 -1.52 24.29 1.16
C ARG A 107 -2.36 23.86 -0.03
N ASP A 108 -3.06 24.81 -0.66
CA ASP A 108 -3.94 24.53 -1.78
C ASP A 108 -3.13 24.04 -3.00
N ALA A 109 -1.97 24.62 -3.30
CA ALA A 109 -1.09 24.18 -4.38
C ALA A 109 -0.52 22.75 -4.17
N LEU A 110 -0.17 22.39 -2.94
CA LEU A 110 0.36 21.05 -2.64
C LEU A 110 -0.75 19.98 -2.58
N SER A 111 -1.96 20.36 -2.16
CA SER A 111 -3.10 19.44 -2.04
C SER A 111 -3.56 18.81 -3.37
N GLU A 112 -3.22 19.43 -4.50
CA GLU A 112 -3.55 18.87 -5.82
C GLU A 112 -2.83 17.53 -6.06
N ASN A 113 -1.54 17.46 -5.70
CA ASN A 113 -0.65 16.36 -6.05
C ASN A 113 -0.34 15.43 -4.87
N TYR A 114 -0.45 15.91 -3.64
CA TYR A 114 -0.04 15.21 -2.43
C TYR A 114 -1.19 15.05 -1.43
N ASP A 115 -1.06 14.09 -0.51
CA ASP A 115 -1.92 14.00 0.66
C ASP A 115 -1.34 14.88 1.76
N LEU A 116 -2.04 15.95 2.12
CA LEU A 116 -1.48 17.02 2.94
C LEU A 116 -2.06 16.98 4.35
N HIS A 117 -1.18 16.96 5.35
CA HIS A 117 -1.57 17.11 6.75
C HIS A 117 -0.94 18.34 7.36
N GLU A 118 -1.77 19.15 8.00
CA GLU A 118 -1.34 20.33 8.74
C GLU A 118 -1.21 19.97 10.21
N VAL A 119 -0.07 20.30 10.81
CA VAL A 119 0.20 20.13 12.23
C VAL A 119 0.72 21.42 12.82
N SER A 120 0.32 21.72 14.04
CA SER A 120 0.92 22.78 14.85
C SER A 120 1.74 22.16 15.98
N PHE A 121 2.79 22.87 16.41
CA PHE A 121 3.64 22.41 17.50
C PHE A 121 4.16 23.55 18.36
N GLY A 122 4.42 23.23 19.63
CA GLY A 122 5.08 24.09 20.61
C GLY A 122 5.34 23.32 21.91
N ASP A 123 4.41 23.41 22.87
CA ASP A 123 4.32 22.55 24.07
C ASP A 123 3.83 21.13 23.70
N GLU A 124 2.90 21.01 22.75
CA GLU A 124 2.36 19.74 22.27
C GLU A 124 2.21 19.77 20.74
N VAL A 125 2.19 18.61 20.10
CA VAL A 125 1.91 18.48 18.66
C VAL A 125 0.41 18.25 18.45
N ARG A 126 -0.23 19.11 17.66
CA ARG A 126 -1.68 19.08 17.42
C ARG A 126 -1.99 19.07 15.93
N GLU A 127 -3.10 18.46 15.55
CA GLU A 127 -3.60 18.52 14.17
C GLU A 127 -4.25 19.87 13.88
N GLY A 128 -3.95 20.42 12.71
CA GLY A 128 -4.42 21.73 12.27
C GLY A 128 -3.58 22.89 12.79
N VAL A 129 -3.79 24.06 12.20
CA VAL A 129 -3.04 25.30 12.51
C VAL A 129 -4.05 26.42 12.79
N ASN A 130 -4.02 26.97 14.00
CA ASN A 130 -4.90 28.06 14.45
C ASN A 130 -4.23 29.44 14.46
N PHE A 131 -2.88 29.51 14.37
CA PHE A 131 -2.10 30.75 14.37
C PHE A 131 -2.35 31.64 15.60
N GLU A 132 -2.54 31.02 16.77
CA GLU A 132 -2.73 31.74 18.04
C GLU A 132 -1.41 32.20 18.67
N PHE A 133 -0.28 31.51 18.37
CA PHE A 133 1.06 31.84 18.86
C PHE A 133 1.15 32.07 20.39
N THR A 134 0.46 31.23 21.17
CA THR A 134 0.38 31.38 22.64
C THR A 134 1.35 30.48 23.39
N GLU A 135 2.01 29.55 22.69
CA GLU A 135 2.82 28.52 23.32
C GLU A 135 4.19 29.09 23.73
N LYS A 136 4.67 28.73 24.91
CA LYS A 136 5.94 29.28 25.45
C LYS A 136 7.14 28.43 25.07
N VAL A 137 6.87 27.28 24.49
CA VAL A 137 7.85 26.25 24.21
C VAL A 137 7.85 25.96 22.71
N THR A 138 9.05 25.63 22.22
CA THR A 138 9.27 25.12 20.87
C THR A 138 10.05 23.83 21.01
N ASN A 139 9.38 22.69 20.81
CA ASN A 139 9.96 21.36 20.95
C ASN A 139 9.97 20.61 19.61
N PHE A 140 11.06 20.76 18.84
CA PHE A 140 11.23 20.04 17.56
C PHE A 140 11.38 18.52 17.75
N SER A 141 11.91 18.08 18.90
CA SER A 141 12.07 16.64 19.15
C SER A 141 10.72 15.94 19.22
N GLU A 142 9.76 16.57 19.88
CA GLU A 142 8.40 16.07 19.98
C GLU A 142 7.68 16.13 18.63
N LEU A 143 7.86 17.21 17.85
CA LEU A 143 7.37 17.29 16.48
C LEU A 143 7.86 16.11 15.62
N MET A 144 9.18 15.86 15.59
CA MET A 144 9.76 14.80 14.76
C MET A 144 9.28 13.42 15.20
N ARG A 145 9.20 13.17 16.52
CA ARG A 145 8.67 11.91 17.06
C ARG A 145 7.19 11.74 16.71
N GLY A 146 6.38 12.78 16.90
CA GLY A 146 4.96 12.75 16.54
C GLY A 146 4.72 12.48 15.06
N ILE A 147 5.50 13.13 14.18
CA ILE A 147 5.42 12.88 12.73
C ILE A 147 5.83 11.44 12.41
N TYR A 148 6.91 10.93 13.00
CA TYR A 148 7.36 9.56 12.78
C TYR A 148 6.31 8.54 13.26
N ASP A 149 5.73 8.75 14.44
CA ASP A 149 4.73 7.85 15.01
C ASP A 149 3.43 7.83 14.20
N LEU A 150 3.01 8.98 13.66
CA LEU A 150 1.76 9.12 12.88
C LEU A 150 1.93 8.75 11.40
N TYR A 151 3.04 9.16 10.78
CA TYR A 151 3.24 9.12 9.33
C TYR A 151 4.42 8.24 8.90
N GLY A 152 5.27 7.76 9.80
CA GLY A 152 6.44 6.94 9.47
C GLY A 152 6.10 5.58 8.85
N GLY A 153 4.91 5.04 9.12
CA GLY A 153 4.38 3.84 8.46
C GLY A 153 3.68 4.11 7.12
N GLN A 154 3.58 5.38 6.71
CA GLN A 154 2.93 5.82 5.48
C GLN A 154 3.97 6.22 4.43
N ASN A 155 3.52 6.57 3.22
CA ASN A 155 4.41 7.06 2.17
C ASN A 155 4.77 8.53 2.41
N LEU A 156 5.43 8.84 3.54
CA LEU A 156 5.85 10.18 3.91
C LEU A 156 6.91 10.68 2.91
N GLY A 157 6.55 11.67 2.09
CA GLY A 157 7.41 12.22 1.06
C GLY A 157 8.18 13.45 1.50
N ALA A 158 7.58 14.30 2.35
CA ALA A 158 8.24 15.50 2.84
C ALA A 158 7.63 16.00 4.16
N VAL A 159 8.45 16.66 4.95
CA VAL A 159 8.04 17.46 6.11
C VAL A 159 8.52 18.88 5.88
N VAL A 160 7.59 19.83 5.86
CA VAL A 160 7.88 21.26 5.74
C VAL A 160 7.64 21.89 7.10
N VAL A 161 8.67 22.48 7.70
CA VAL A 161 8.59 23.10 9.02
C VAL A 161 8.74 24.61 8.87
N ALA A 162 7.79 25.36 9.45
CA ALA A 162 7.84 26.81 9.55
C ALA A 162 8.02 27.21 11.01
N SER A 163 9.21 27.72 11.33
CA SER A 163 9.63 28.18 12.66
C SER A 163 10.71 29.26 12.50
N ASP A 164 10.90 30.09 13.53
CA ASP A 164 12.05 30.99 13.65
C ASP A 164 13.38 30.24 13.91
N GLY A 165 13.31 28.92 14.14
CA GLY A 165 14.45 28.03 14.35
C GLY A 165 14.97 28.03 15.80
N ILE A 166 14.30 28.72 16.72
CA ILE A 166 14.69 28.80 18.12
C ILE A 166 13.93 27.74 18.91
N TYR A 167 14.63 26.72 19.39
CA TYR A 167 14.06 25.74 20.31
C TYR A 167 14.53 25.99 21.73
N ASN A 168 13.63 25.74 22.69
CA ASN A 168 13.91 25.90 24.11
C ASN A 168 13.58 24.65 24.93
N GLU A 169 13.02 23.61 24.31
CA GLU A 169 12.80 22.30 24.91
C GLU A 169 13.09 21.16 23.92
N GLY A 170 13.28 19.97 24.45
CA GLY A 170 13.60 18.77 23.71
C GLY A 170 15.11 18.55 23.53
N SER A 171 15.44 17.43 22.91
CA SER A 171 16.81 17.16 22.47
C SER A 171 17.21 18.08 21.32
N ASN A 172 18.51 18.34 21.21
CA ASN A 172 19.03 19.12 20.09
C ASN A 172 18.68 18.39 18.76
N PRO A 173 17.99 19.05 17.81
CA PRO A 173 17.53 18.43 16.57
C PRO A 173 18.64 17.80 15.71
N VAL A 174 19.89 18.27 15.86
CA VAL A 174 21.06 17.72 15.16
C VAL A 174 21.35 16.28 15.61
N TYR A 175 20.96 15.92 16.83
CA TYR A 175 21.19 14.61 17.43
C TYR A 175 19.91 13.80 17.62
N SER A 176 18.74 14.38 17.30
CA SER A 176 17.53 13.58 17.21
C SER A 176 17.64 12.70 15.98
N ASP A 177 17.72 11.38 16.17
CA ASP A 177 17.54 10.38 15.11
C ASP A 177 16.12 10.51 14.56
N ALA A 178 15.88 11.51 13.72
CA ALA A 178 14.70 11.57 12.90
C ALA A 178 14.87 10.46 11.87
N GLN A 179 14.31 9.28 12.15
CA GLN A 179 14.24 8.14 11.24
C GLN A 179 13.26 8.42 10.08
N LEU A 180 13.32 9.63 9.52
CA LEU A 180 12.63 10.01 8.32
C LEU A 180 13.46 9.43 7.17
N ALA A 181 13.08 8.25 6.71
CA ALA A 181 13.73 7.59 5.60
C ALA A 181 13.63 8.49 4.35
N ALA A 182 14.78 8.95 3.86
CA ALA A 182 14.93 9.60 2.56
C ALA A 182 15.10 8.57 1.45
#